data_AF-A0A0H5CN09-F1
#
_entry.id   AF-A0A0H5CN09-F1
#
_cell.length_a   1.000
_cell.length_b   1.000
_cell.length_c   1.000
_cell.angle_alpha   90.00
_cell.angle_beta   90.00
_cell.angle_gamma   90.00
#
_symmetry.space_group_name_H-M   'P 1'
#
loop_
_entity.id
_entity.type
_entity.pdbx_description
1 polymer ?
#
loop_
_entity_poly.entity_id
_entity_poly.type
_entity_poly.pdbx_seq_one_letter_code
_entity_poly.pdbx_strand_id
1 'polypeptide(L)'
;MTAESNFADLVHRRVGAFARKLTRASVMVLVVVLGALSVPGTAHALGNNYPWPHASMSQHSPLRFVYRNCTDYAAWTLNKQLGGSTTDIRFDWSSIQAGGSGHARDWRQGALNRGKPVDGTPKRGAVAWWGSSHGGGYGHVAIVADVRDGGNTIEVHEYNHGYTGAFNARPITRSGDWPQDFLHIADLPDTPAPAPPSDADADGVPDSTDRCPRMPGPVNNRGCPLTGHTVTGYFHGNDDRLDVLSIYDYGNDSIGAWVFPGTDTGVAGATHLWRSPDHTWNWSNSVFLAGDFTGDDPHTDVIGFYDYGNDDMGAWLFRGTGNGLERERLLWRSGVGQWNMRNGSTFLVGDFTGGDDRDDVVALYDYGNDDLGAWVFTGNGDGVNRERILWRTGAGQWALSRSSFVAGEFTGTAGTDLVAFYDYGNDDLGAWVFSGTGDGIAPGAFRWRTGPGQWRHQSSRYLAGDFGDDGFTDVVALYDYGNDDLGQWTFTGNGDGVAPGAFRWRTGPGQWNPGNSKWALTGSRNSRTSDVTAFYNYGGDNLGGWQLPGTLGGLDARRLLWTTGPGKWNWTAM
;
A
#
# COMPACT_ATOMS: atom_id res chain seq x y z
N MET A 1 -16.74 -48.40 -18.20
CA MET A 1 -16.79 -47.27 -19.15
C MET A 1 -17.79 -46.29 -18.55
N THR A 2 -17.50 -45.14 -17.98
CA THR A 2 -16.34 -44.24 -17.80
C THR A 2 -16.81 -43.34 -16.64
N ALA A 3 -16.29 -43.44 -15.42
CA ALA A 3 -15.21 -42.61 -14.86
C ALA A 3 -15.24 -41.15 -15.36
N GLU A 4 -15.95 -40.25 -14.65
CA GLU A 4 -15.54 -38.86 -14.39
C GLU A 4 -16.10 -38.44 -13.03
N SER A 5 -15.18 -38.01 -12.15
CA SER A 5 -15.36 -37.66 -10.75
C SER A 5 -15.55 -36.15 -10.60
N ASN A 6 -16.59 -35.74 -9.88
CA ASN A 6 -16.92 -34.36 -9.56
C ASN A 6 -15.85 -33.75 -8.63
N PHE A 7 -15.20 -32.68 -9.09
CA PHE A 7 -14.18 -31.90 -8.40
C PHE A 7 -14.84 -30.70 -7.70
N ALA A 8 -14.77 -30.65 -6.36
CA ALA A 8 -15.12 -29.50 -5.54
C ALA A 8 -14.32 -29.63 -4.22
N ASP A 9 -13.08 -29.10 -4.15
CA ASP A 9 -12.32 -28.99 -2.87
C ASP A 9 -10.94 -28.28 -2.90
N LEU A 10 -10.55 -27.50 -3.92
CA LEU A 10 -9.15 -27.09 -4.10
C LEU A 10 -8.75 -25.72 -3.48
N VAL A 11 -9.18 -25.47 -2.24
CA VAL A 11 -8.43 -24.59 -1.30
C VAL A 11 -8.30 -25.22 0.10
N HIS A 12 -9.00 -26.31 0.47
CA HIS A 12 -9.20 -26.60 1.91
C HIS A 12 -9.10 -28.03 2.50
N ARG A 13 -8.55 -29.10 1.87
CA ARG A 13 -8.30 -30.36 2.67
C ARG A 13 -7.13 -31.26 2.26
N ARG A 14 -6.18 -31.52 3.18
CA ARG A 14 -5.93 -32.79 3.95
C ARG A 14 -4.47 -32.93 4.49
N VAL A 15 -4.30 -33.13 5.83
CA VAL A 15 -3.96 -34.39 6.57
C VAL A 15 -3.60 -34.05 8.04
N GLY A 16 -4.10 -34.81 9.04
CA GLY A 16 -4.01 -34.46 10.48
C GLY A 16 -3.14 -35.31 11.44
N ALA A 17 -3.27 -34.95 12.74
CA ALA A 17 -3.01 -35.66 14.02
C ALA A 17 -1.63 -35.59 14.73
N PHE A 18 -1.54 -34.96 15.94
CA PHE A 18 -1.17 -35.54 17.27
C PHE A 18 -0.86 -34.50 18.42
N ALA A 19 -1.71 -34.48 19.45
CA ALA A 19 -1.49 -34.40 20.93
C ALA A 19 -0.54 -33.39 21.68
N ARG A 20 -1.19 -32.55 22.54
CA ARG A 20 -1.05 -32.36 24.03
C ARG A 20 0.12 -31.57 24.71
N LYS A 21 -0.31 -30.53 25.49
CA LYS A 21 -0.04 -30.15 26.92
C LYS A 21 0.85 -28.93 27.29
N LEU A 22 0.20 -27.89 27.87
CA LEU A 22 0.38 -27.19 29.19
C LEU A 22 1.80 -26.68 29.58
N THR A 23 2.11 -25.49 30.12
CA THR A 23 1.42 -24.62 31.13
C THR A 23 2.22 -23.33 31.45
N ARG A 24 1.52 -22.18 31.62
CA ARG A 24 1.61 -21.11 32.68
C ARG A 24 2.94 -20.41 33.09
N ALA A 25 2.96 -19.05 33.00
CA ALA A 25 2.74 -18.08 34.11
C ALA A 25 3.56 -16.74 34.08
N SER A 26 2.81 -15.62 34.16
CA SER A 26 3.02 -14.38 34.98
C SER A 26 4.21 -13.43 34.71
N VAL A 27 4.01 -12.20 34.15
CA VAL A 27 3.56 -10.91 34.75
C VAL A 27 4.60 -10.18 35.62
N MET A 28 5.05 -8.97 35.21
CA MET A 28 5.09 -7.78 36.09
C MET A 28 5.30 -6.43 35.35
N VAL A 29 4.57 -5.44 35.85
CA VAL A 29 4.36 -4.02 35.48
C VAL A 29 5.51 -3.09 35.92
N LEU A 30 5.78 -1.95 35.22
CA LEU A 30 5.79 -0.57 35.81
C LEU A 30 6.20 0.59 34.84
N VAL A 31 5.20 1.42 34.49
CA VAL A 31 5.04 2.91 34.39
C VAL A 31 6.25 3.88 34.38
N VAL A 32 6.09 5.00 33.61
CA VAL A 32 6.45 6.44 33.86
C VAL A 32 7.33 7.06 32.74
N VAL A 33 7.19 8.27 32.18
CA VAL A 33 6.23 9.42 32.15
C VAL A 33 6.60 10.27 30.93
N LEU A 34 5.60 10.92 30.32
CA LEU A 34 5.72 11.86 29.20
C LEU A 34 6.55 13.12 29.52
N GLY A 35 7.29 13.59 28.52
CA GLY A 35 7.80 14.96 28.45
C GLY A 35 7.51 15.57 27.08
N ALA A 36 6.56 16.51 27.03
CA ALA A 36 6.25 17.28 25.83
C ALA A 36 7.26 18.43 25.64
N LEU A 37 7.77 18.61 24.42
CA LEU A 37 8.49 19.80 23.99
C LEU A 37 7.90 20.29 22.66
N SER A 38 7.42 21.52 22.66
CA SER A 38 6.95 22.26 21.49
C SER A 38 8.10 22.97 20.79
N VAL A 39 8.11 22.97 19.45
CA VAL A 39 8.90 23.90 18.63
C VAL A 39 8.07 24.38 17.43
N PRO A 40 7.95 25.69 17.17
CA PRO A 40 7.32 26.26 15.98
C PRO A 40 8.34 26.51 14.85
N GLY A 41 7.86 26.47 13.59
CA GLY A 41 8.56 27.02 12.43
C GLY A 41 8.70 26.04 11.26
N THR A 42 7.79 26.13 10.30
CA THR A 42 7.72 25.31 9.08
C THR A 42 8.92 25.52 8.17
N ALA A 43 9.77 24.51 8.01
CA ALA A 43 10.68 24.40 6.86
C ALA A 43 9.88 23.96 5.63
N HIS A 44 9.91 24.75 4.55
CA HIS A 44 9.20 24.43 3.31
C HIS A 44 9.92 23.29 2.57
N ALA A 45 9.26 22.14 2.43
CA ALA A 45 9.73 21.05 1.58
C ALA A 45 9.71 21.48 0.09
N LEU A 46 10.78 21.19 -0.65
CA LEU A 46 10.81 21.29 -2.11
C LEU A 46 10.06 20.08 -2.70
N GLY A 47 9.13 20.33 -3.62
CA GLY A 47 8.26 19.33 -4.24
C GLY A 47 7.38 19.98 -5.32
N ASN A 48 6.37 19.27 -5.81
CA ASN A 48 5.44 19.83 -6.79
C ASN A 48 4.44 20.81 -6.14
N ASN A 49 4.91 22.01 -5.81
CA ASN A 49 4.13 23.11 -5.26
C ASN A 49 3.69 24.13 -6.33
N TYR A 50 3.72 23.72 -7.60
CA TYR A 50 3.46 24.58 -8.74
C TYR A 50 1.96 24.89 -8.86
N PRO A 51 1.54 26.17 -8.84
CA PRO A 51 0.14 26.54 -8.62
C PRO A 51 -0.75 26.40 -9.87
N TRP A 52 -0.15 26.14 -11.04
CA TRP A 52 -0.87 26.12 -12.32
C TRP A 52 -0.72 24.79 -13.09
N PRO A 53 -0.96 23.62 -12.46
CA PRO A 53 -0.67 22.32 -13.08
C PRO A 53 -1.53 22.03 -14.32
N HIS A 54 -2.67 22.70 -14.46
CA HIS A 54 -3.61 22.52 -15.57
C HIS A 54 -3.65 23.70 -16.56
N ALA A 55 -2.81 24.72 -16.38
CA ALA A 55 -2.81 25.89 -17.26
C ALA A 55 -2.33 25.52 -18.68
N SER A 56 -2.81 26.27 -19.67
CA SER A 56 -2.45 26.03 -21.06
C SER A 56 -0.97 26.36 -21.32
N MET A 57 -0.24 25.40 -21.88
CA MET A 57 1.16 25.56 -22.29
C MET A 57 1.34 26.50 -23.50
N SER A 58 0.26 27.09 -24.00
CA SER A 58 0.30 28.15 -25.02
C SER A 58 0.24 29.56 -24.43
N GLN A 59 0.15 29.69 -23.10
CA GLN A 59 -0.05 30.96 -22.40
C GLN A 59 1.10 31.23 -21.43
N HIS A 60 1.29 32.51 -21.09
CA HIS A 60 2.27 32.93 -20.09
C HIS A 60 1.65 32.99 -18.70
N SER A 61 2.43 32.58 -17.69
CA SER A 61 2.13 32.77 -16.28
C SER A 61 2.33 34.22 -15.84
N PRO A 62 1.90 34.58 -14.61
CA PRO A 62 2.29 35.85 -14.00
C PRO A 62 3.81 36.06 -13.90
N LEU A 63 4.61 34.98 -13.96
CA LEU A 63 6.08 35.03 -13.99
C LEU A 63 6.63 35.37 -15.38
N ARG A 64 5.74 35.48 -16.38
CA ARG A 64 6.00 35.78 -17.80
C ARG A 64 6.76 34.69 -18.55
N PHE A 65 6.89 33.50 -17.95
CA PHE A 65 7.27 32.28 -18.67
C PHE A 65 6.03 31.53 -19.13
N VAL A 66 6.19 30.69 -20.15
CA VAL A 66 5.08 29.87 -20.66
C VAL A 66 4.73 28.81 -19.63
N TYR A 67 3.45 28.67 -19.29
CA TYR A 67 2.98 27.76 -18.25
C TYR A 67 3.51 26.34 -18.43
N ARG A 68 3.86 25.73 -17.31
CA ARG A 68 4.27 24.32 -17.18
C ARG A 68 5.56 23.98 -17.94
N ASN A 69 6.29 24.97 -18.48
CA ASN A 69 7.64 24.74 -18.97
C ASN A 69 8.65 24.71 -17.82
N CYS A 70 9.82 24.12 -18.09
CA CYS A 70 10.92 24.02 -17.13
C CYS A 70 11.31 25.39 -16.54
N THR A 71 11.35 26.43 -17.38
CA THR A 71 11.64 27.81 -16.98
C THR A 71 10.57 28.41 -16.07
N ASP A 72 9.29 28.06 -16.28
CA ASP A 72 8.19 28.61 -15.47
C ASP A 72 8.14 27.95 -14.08
N TYR A 73 8.34 26.64 -14.03
CA TYR A 73 8.47 25.91 -12.77
C TYR A 73 9.69 26.37 -11.97
N ALA A 74 10.87 26.45 -12.61
CA ALA A 74 12.08 26.92 -11.93
C ALA A 74 11.90 28.36 -11.40
N ALA A 75 11.28 29.25 -12.18
CA ALA A 75 10.96 30.60 -11.73
C ALA A 75 10.01 30.60 -10.52
N TRP A 76 8.97 29.75 -10.52
CA TRP A 76 8.07 29.64 -9.38
C TRP A 76 8.78 29.12 -8.12
N THR A 77 9.62 28.10 -8.25
CA THR A 77 10.35 27.55 -7.11
C THR A 77 11.32 28.60 -6.53
N LEU A 78 11.98 29.39 -7.37
CA LEU A 78 12.79 30.54 -6.94
C LEU A 78 11.95 31.60 -6.21
N ASN A 79 10.71 31.87 -6.65
CA ASN A 79 9.80 32.72 -5.88
C ASN A 79 9.59 32.17 -4.48
N LYS A 80 9.29 30.87 -4.34
CA LYS A 80 9.06 30.24 -3.04
C LYS A 80 10.29 30.31 -2.14
N GLN A 81 11.48 30.05 -2.68
CA GLN A 81 12.75 30.14 -1.94
C GLN A 81 13.04 31.57 -1.47
N LEU A 82 12.67 32.57 -2.26
CA LEU A 82 12.76 33.98 -1.91
C LEU A 82 11.63 34.45 -0.97
N GLY A 83 10.73 33.57 -0.55
CA GLY A 83 9.58 33.89 0.32
C GLY A 83 8.38 34.52 -0.40
N GLY A 84 8.32 34.39 -1.73
CA GLY A 84 7.22 34.87 -2.56
C GLY A 84 6.00 33.95 -2.59
N SER A 85 4.95 34.44 -3.23
CA SER A 85 3.64 33.78 -3.40
C SER A 85 3.04 34.14 -4.76
N THR A 86 1.85 33.64 -5.09
CA THR A 86 1.13 34.02 -6.33
C THR A 86 0.69 35.50 -6.34
N THR A 87 0.68 36.16 -5.18
CA THR A 87 0.33 37.57 -5.04
C THR A 87 1.53 38.46 -4.69
N ASP A 88 2.69 37.87 -4.39
CA ASP A 88 3.97 38.54 -4.11
C ASP A 88 5.09 37.89 -4.95
N ILE A 89 5.17 38.28 -6.22
CA ILE A 89 6.17 37.76 -7.17
C ILE A 89 7.52 38.42 -6.90
N ARG A 90 8.51 37.62 -6.51
CA ARG A 90 9.90 38.00 -6.21
C ARG A 90 10.91 37.58 -7.28
N PHE A 91 10.51 36.68 -8.19
CA PHE A 91 11.32 36.25 -9.32
C PHE A 91 10.44 36.09 -10.56
N ASP A 92 10.77 36.77 -11.65
CA ASP A 92 10.06 36.65 -12.92
C ASP A 92 11.05 36.67 -14.09
N TRP A 93 10.54 36.69 -15.31
CA TRP A 93 11.37 36.84 -16.52
C TRP A 93 12.42 37.95 -16.43
N SER A 94 12.05 39.11 -15.90
CA SER A 94 12.97 40.25 -15.80
C SER A 94 14.11 40.00 -14.82
N SER A 95 13.95 39.02 -13.91
CA SER A 95 14.97 38.59 -12.96
C SER A 95 16.06 37.69 -13.56
N ILE A 96 15.90 37.20 -14.80
CA ILE A 96 16.89 36.28 -15.39
C ILE A 96 17.07 36.44 -16.90
N GLN A 97 16.33 37.30 -17.58
CA GLN A 97 16.46 37.48 -19.02
C GLN A 97 17.88 37.87 -19.45
N ALA A 98 18.35 37.20 -20.51
CA ALA A 98 19.41 37.61 -21.41
C ALA A 98 18.95 37.22 -22.83
N GLY A 99 19.20 38.05 -23.85
CA GLY A 99 18.82 37.71 -25.24
C GLY A 99 17.34 37.82 -25.62
N GLY A 100 16.42 38.03 -24.66
CA GLY A 100 15.02 38.37 -24.93
C GLY A 100 14.11 37.20 -25.34
N SER A 101 14.59 35.94 -25.32
CA SER A 101 13.80 34.77 -25.72
C SER A 101 13.25 33.91 -24.58
N GLY A 102 13.75 34.06 -23.35
CA GLY A 102 13.23 33.36 -22.16
C GLY A 102 13.58 31.91 -22.02
N HIS A 103 14.18 31.36 -23.07
CA HIS A 103 14.64 29.99 -23.14
C HIS A 103 15.72 29.74 -22.07
N ALA A 104 15.72 28.52 -21.56
CA ALA A 104 16.65 28.08 -20.54
C ALA A 104 18.12 28.34 -20.93
N ARG A 105 18.50 28.17 -22.20
CA ARG A 105 19.88 28.43 -22.69
C ARG A 105 20.42 29.82 -22.36
N ASP A 106 19.55 30.82 -22.16
CA ASP A 106 19.97 32.18 -21.86
C ASP A 106 20.13 32.44 -20.36
N TRP A 107 19.59 31.56 -19.50
CA TRP A 107 19.53 31.76 -18.06
C TRP A 107 20.92 31.85 -17.41
N ARG A 108 21.90 31.08 -17.88
CA ARG A 108 23.29 31.16 -17.43
C ARG A 108 23.84 32.58 -17.59
N GLN A 109 23.72 33.15 -18.79
CA GLN A 109 24.16 34.53 -19.05
C GLN A 109 23.32 35.53 -18.26
N GLY A 110 22.02 35.25 -18.12
CA GLY A 110 21.09 36.02 -17.30
C GLY A 110 21.50 36.15 -15.83
N ALA A 111 21.95 35.06 -15.23
CA ALA A 111 22.47 35.01 -13.86
C ALA A 111 23.78 35.79 -13.74
N LEU A 112 24.72 35.56 -14.66
CA LEU A 112 26.00 36.29 -14.69
C LEU A 112 25.78 37.80 -14.82
N ASN A 113 24.87 38.25 -15.70
CA ASN A 113 24.54 39.67 -15.87
C ASN A 113 23.96 40.32 -14.59
N ARG A 114 23.45 39.52 -13.66
CA ARG A 114 22.87 39.98 -12.38
C ARG A 114 23.79 39.69 -11.19
N GLY A 115 25.06 39.35 -11.47
CA GLY A 115 26.05 39.08 -10.44
C GLY A 115 25.75 37.84 -9.60
N LYS A 116 24.93 36.90 -10.11
CA LYS A 116 24.67 35.62 -9.43
C LYS A 116 25.82 34.64 -9.72
N PRO A 117 26.31 33.91 -8.70
CA PRO A 117 27.34 32.89 -8.92
C PRO A 117 26.83 31.79 -9.85
N VAL A 118 27.71 31.32 -10.73
CA VAL A 118 27.49 30.21 -11.65
C VAL A 118 28.75 29.36 -11.64
N ASP A 119 28.63 28.11 -11.20
CA ASP A 119 29.75 27.17 -11.11
C ASP A 119 29.28 25.71 -11.21
N GLY A 120 30.22 24.75 -11.11
CA GLY A 120 29.93 23.32 -11.18
C GLY A 120 29.54 22.65 -9.85
N THR A 121 29.28 23.42 -8.79
CA THR A 121 28.99 22.90 -7.46
C THR A 121 27.49 22.79 -7.26
N PRO A 122 26.92 21.58 -7.09
CA PRO A 122 25.50 21.46 -6.78
C PRO A 122 25.21 21.94 -5.36
N LYS A 123 24.13 22.72 -5.21
CA LYS A 123 23.57 23.10 -3.91
C LYS A 123 22.07 22.93 -3.91
N ARG A 124 21.51 22.61 -2.74
CA ARG A 124 20.06 22.51 -2.57
C ARG A 124 19.44 23.85 -2.93
N GLY A 125 18.44 23.82 -3.79
CA GLY A 125 17.73 24.98 -4.29
C GLY A 125 18.40 25.73 -5.45
N ALA A 126 19.63 25.38 -5.84
CA ALA A 126 20.26 25.93 -7.02
C ALA A 126 19.53 25.48 -8.30
N VAL A 127 19.67 26.26 -9.38
CA VAL A 127 19.14 25.87 -10.70
C VAL A 127 20.21 25.05 -11.43
N ALA A 128 19.93 23.77 -11.67
CA ALA A 128 20.69 22.94 -12.60
C ALA A 128 20.41 23.39 -14.04
N TRP A 129 21.46 23.64 -14.83
CA TRP A 129 21.31 24.21 -16.17
C TRP A 129 22.06 23.44 -17.24
N TRP A 130 21.38 23.30 -18.38
CA TRP A 130 21.91 22.76 -19.62
C TRP A 130 21.72 23.77 -20.75
N GLY A 131 22.81 24.07 -21.47
CA GLY A 131 22.84 25.04 -22.56
C GLY A 131 22.24 24.54 -23.87
N SER A 132 22.58 25.22 -24.96
CA SER A 132 21.99 25.01 -26.30
C SER A 132 22.20 23.61 -26.89
N SER A 133 23.04 22.77 -26.31
CA SER A 133 23.14 21.36 -26.71
C SER A 133 21.92 20.52 -26.28
N HIS A 134 21.04 21.06 -25.44
CA HIS A 134 19.86 20.38 -24.90
C HIS A 134 18.55 21.00 -25.40
N GLY A 135 17.47 20.22 -25.33
CA GLY A 135 16.11 20.69 -25.60
C GLY A 135 15.93 21.27 -27.00
N GLY A 136 16.60 20.71 -28.02
CA GLY A 136 16.48 21.17 -29.40
C GLY A 136 17.04 22.59 -29.66
N GLY A 137 18.01 23.03 -28.85
CA GLY A 137 18.60 24.36 -28.97
C GLY A 137 18.02 25.40 -28.02
N TYR A 138 16.97 25.08 -27.27
CA TYR A 138 16.35 25.97 -26.27
C TYR A 138 17.01 25.87 -24.88
N GLY A 139 17.84 24.86 -24.65
CA GLY A 139 18.40 24.54 -23.34
C GLY A 139 17.37 23.99 -22.37
N HIS A 140 17.82 23.69 -21.14
CA HIS A 140 16.96 23.14 -20.09
C HIS A 140 17.38 23.62 -18.69
N VAL A 141 16.42 23.70 -17.78
CA VAL A 141 16.67 24.05 -16.36
C VAL A 141 15.84 23.17 -15.44
N ALA A 142 16.40 22.85 -14.28
CA ALA A 142 15.74 22.14 -13.20
C ALA A 142 16.16 22.70 -11.84
N ILE A 143 15.41 22.41 -10.79
CA ILE A 143 15.78 22.79 -9.41
C ILE A 143 16.45 21.60 -8.74
N VAL A 144 17.62 21.82 -8.16
CA VAL A 144 18.28 20.83 -7.32
C VAL A 144 17.50 20.70 -6.01
N ALA A 145 16.71 19.64 -5.88
CA ALA A 145 15.93 19.37 -4.68
C ALA A 145 16.78 18.77 -3.56
N ASP A 146 17.80 17.98 -3.92
CA ASP A 146 18.72 17.36 -2.97
C ASP A 146 20.11 17.12 -3.57
N VAL A 147 21.12 17.04 -2.71
CA VAL A 147 22.51 16.75 -3.05
C VAL A 147 23.01 15.63 -2.15
N ARG A 148 23.41 14.51 -2.74
CA ARG A 148 23.80 13.26 -2.05
C ARG A 148 25.21 12.83 -2.46
N ASP A 149 25.73 11.82 -1.77
CA ASP A 149 27.00 11.15 -2.11
C ASP A 149 28.19 12.11 -2.23
N GLY A 150 28.28 13.09 -1.32
CA GLY A 150 29.32 14.11 -1.34
C GLY A 150 29.26 15.05 -2.55
N GLY A 151 28.09 15.20 -3.18
CA GLY A 151 27.89 16.04 -4.36
C GLY A 151 28.07 15.31 -5.69
N ASN A 152 28.02 13.97 -5.69
CA ASN A 152 28.11 13.14 -6.90
C ASN A 152 26.76 12.70 -7.45
N THR A 153 25.70 12.83 -6.65
CA THR A 153 24.32 12.57 -7.05
C THR A 153 23.48 13.77 -6.66
N ILE A 154 22.63 14.23 -7.56
CA ILE A 154 21.61 15.25 -7.28
C ILE A 154 20.24 14.68 -7.57
N GLU A 155 19.24 15.12 -6.82
CA GLU A 155 17.84 14.97 -7.23
C GLU A 155 17.38 16.30 -7.85
N VAL A 156 16.83 16.24 -9.06
CA VAL A 156 16.28 17.42 -9.73
C VAL A 156 14.77 17.35 -9.82
N HIS A 157 14.12 18.48 -9.57
CA HIS A 157 12.69 18.69 -9.75
C HIS A 157 12.47 19.64 -10.92
N GLU A 158 11.61 19.26 -11.85
CA GLU A 158 11.44 19.97 -13.13
C GLU A 158 10.04 19.78 -13.72
N TYR A 159 9.73 20.59 -14.73
CA TYR A 159 8.49 20.49 -15.49
C TYR A 159 8.78 20.40 -16.97
N ASN A 160 7.91 19.69 -17.68
CA ASN A 160 8.00 19.48 -19.13
C ASN A 160 9.31 18.82 -19.59
N HIS A 161 9.96 18.06 -18.70
CA HIS A 161 11.01 17.16 -19.13
C HIS A 161 10.43 16.12 -20.10
N GLY A 162 11.08 15.94 -21.25
CA GLY A 162 10.57 15.09 -22.33
C GLY A 162 9.31 15.62 -23.05
N TYR A 163 9.01 16.93 -22.95
CA TYR A 163 7.86 17.57 -23.62
C TYR A 163 6.47 17.10 -23.14
N THR A 164 6.38 16.59 -21.91
CA THR A 164 5.14 16.04 -21.32
C THR A 164 4.20 17.09 -20.69
N GLY A 165 4.70 18.29 -20.42
CA GLY A 165 4.00 19.31 -19.64
C GLY A 165 3.74 18.95 -18.18
N ALA A 166 4.31 17.85 -17.68
CA ALA A 166 4.10 17.34 -16.33
C ALA A 166 5.32 17.62 -15.45
N PHE A 167 5.12 17.52 -14.13
CA PHE A 167 6.20 17.50 -13.15
C PHE A 167 7.02 16.22 -13.29
N ASN A 168 8.32 16.33 -13.06
CA ASN A 168 9.22 15.20 -12.95
C ASN A 168 10.20 15.42 -11.79
N ALA A 169 10.47 14.37 -11.03
CA ALA A 169 11.56 14.32 -10.07
C ALA A 169 12.44 13.14 -10.45
N ARG A 170 13.75 13.37 -10.59
CA ARG A 170 14.68 12.31 -10.96
C ARG A 170 16.07 12.50 -10.34
N PRO A 171 16.76 11.39 -9.99
CA PRO A 171 18.16 11.46 -9.65
C PRO A 171 19.01 11.63 -10.93
N ILE A 172 20.11 12.36 -10.80
CA ILE A 172 21.16 12.48 -11.82
C ILE A 172 22.50 12.25 -11.12
N THR A 173 23.30 11.35 -11.67
CA THR A 173 24.68 11.10 -11.22
C THR A 173 25.66 11.83 -12.11
N ARG A 174 26.86 12.12 -11.61
CA ARG A 174 27.94 12.75 -12.41
C ARG A 174 28.32 12.01 -13.69
N SER A 175 28.07 10.71 -13.76
CA SER A 175 28.31 9.89 -14.94
C SER A 175 27.18 9.92 -15.98
N GLY A 176 26.03 10.53 -15.64
CA GLY A 176 24.87 10.66 -16.50
C GLY A 176 24.77 12.02 -17.20
N ASP A 177 23.54 12.45 -17.44
CA ASP A 177 23.19 13.76 -18.01
C ASP A 177 23.42 14.91 -17.00
N TRP A 178 24.67 15.09 -16.60
CA TRP A 178 25.04 16.07 -15.58
C TRP A 178 24.89 17.51 -16.09
N PRO A 179 24.31 18.43 -15.28
CA PRO A 179 24.19 19.84 -15.66
C PRO A 179 25.55 20.46 -15.99
N GLN A 180 25.56 21.37 -16.97
CA GLN A 180 26.78 22.09 -17.36
C GLN A 180 27.22 23.08 -16.28
N ASP A 181 26.25 23.74 -15.64
CA ASP A 181 26.48 24.66 -14.54
C ASP A 181 25.29 24.64 -13.57
N PHE A 182 25.52 25.12 -12.35
CA PHE A 182 24.52 25.42 -11.33
C PHE A 182 24.46 26.93 -11.12
N LEU A 183 23.26 27.51 -11.19
CA LEU A 183 23.03 28.93 -10.99
C LEU A 183 22.55 29.14 -9.55
N HIS A 184 23.35 29.86 -8.78
CA HIS A 184 23.15 30.07 -7.35
C HIS A 184 22.33 31.34 -7.10
N ILE A 185 21.03 31.28 -7.36
CA ILE A 185 20.13 32.45 -7.34
C ILE A 185 19.53 32.67 -5.95
N ALA A 186 18.97 31.60 -5.37
CA ALA A 186 18.22 31.55 -4.11
C ALA A 186 18.39 30.19 -3.42
N ASP A 187 19.65 29.74 -3.30
CA ASP A 187 20.00 28.48 -2.67
C ASP A 187 19.39 28.36 -1.28
N LEU A 188 19.01 27.15 -0.92
CA LEU A 188 18.61 26.80 0.42
C LEU A 188 19.86 26.49 1.26
N PRO A 189 19.84 26.76 2.57
CA PRO A 189 20.95 26.38 3.44
C PRO A 189 21.26 24.88 3.33
N ASP A 190 22.54 24.52 3.47
CA ASP A 190 23.06 23.14 3.51
C ASP A 190 22.64 22.39 4.79
N THR A 191 21.41 22.62 5.26
CA THR A 191 20.78 21.78 6.27
C THR A 191 20.28 20.52 5.58
N PRO A 192 20.57 19.32 6.13
CA PRO A 192 19.88 18.11 5.74
C PRO A 192 18.38 18.40 5.67
N ALA A 193 17.67 17.80 4.71
CA ALA A 193 16.22 17.81 4.73
C ALA A 193 15.75 17.57 6.17
N PRO A 194 14.70 18.27 6.66
CA PRO A 194 14.02 17.81 7.86
C PRO A 194 13.85 16.31 7.72
N ALA A 195 14.21 15.56 8.76
CA ALA A 195 14.03 14.10 8.74
C ALA A 195 12.65 13.83 8.14
N PRO A 196 12.54 12.86 7.18
CA PRO A 196 11.22 12.47 6.69
C PRO A 196 10.33 12.31 7.93
N PRO A 197 9.12 12.90 7.91
CA PRO A 197 8.25 12.81 9.07
C PRO A 197 8.16 11.34 9.47
N SER A 198 8.21 11.08 10.78
CA SER A 198 8.19 9.71 11.32
C SER A 198 7.08 8.95 10.61
N ASP A 199 7.43 7.81 10.07
CA ASP A 199 6.61 6.91 9.29
C ASP A 199 7.03 5.52 9.78
N ALA A 200 6.41 5.11 10.89
CA ALA A 200 6.88 4.04 11.74
C ALA A 200 6.61 2.64 11.15
N ASP A 201 5.77 2.53 10.13
CA ASP A 201 5.60 1.33 9.29
C ASP A 201 6.10 1.49 7.84
N ALA A 202 6.61 2.66 7.49
CA ALA A 202 7.29 2.95 6.23
C ALA A 202 6.39 2.75 5.00
N ASP A 203 5.10 3.02 5.12
CA ASP A 203 4.12 2.80 4.06
C ASP A 203 3.99 3.97 3.08
N GLY A 204 4.71 5.07 3.35
CA GLY A 204 4.70 6.30 2.57
C GLY A 204 3.70 7.36 3.06
N VAL A 205 3.00 7.10 4.17
CA VAL A 205 2.11 8.00 4.89
C VAL A 205 2.78 8.41 6.22
N PRO A 206 3.05 9.70 6.44
CA PRO A 206 3.62 10.15 7.71
C PRO A 206 2.73 9.78 8.92
N ASP A 207 3.31 9.35 10.06
CA ASP A 207 2.64 9.02 11.33
C ASP A 207 1.62 10.08 11.77
N SER A 208 1.90 11.35 11.46
CA SER A 208 1.03 12.49 11.78
C SER A 208 -0.28 12.52 11.00
N THR A 209 -0.34 11.80 9.89
CA THR A 209 -1.46 11.71 8.93
C THR A 209 -1.90 10.27 8.69
N ASP A 210 -1.14 9.32 9.20
CA ASP A 210 -1.42 7.90 9.22
C ASP A 210 -2.38 7.57 10.35
N ARG A 211 -3.45 6.85 10.02
CA ARG A 211 -4.45 6.34 10.97
C ARG A 211 -4.01 5.04 11.63
N CYS A 212 -3.08 4.32 11.01
CA CYS A 212 -2.48 3.11 11.53
C CYS A 212 -0.94 3.19 11.49
N PRO A 213 -0.27 4.11 12.22
CA PRO A 213 1.17 4.44 12.12
C PRO A 213 2.20 3.30 12.36
N ARG A 214 1.74 2.07 12.51
CA ARG A 214 2.56 0.87 12.76
C ARG A 214 2.13 -0.32 11.90
N MET A 215 1.15 -0.15 11.02
CA MET A 215 0.64 -1.17 10.14
C MET A 215 0.55 -0.60 8.73
N PRO A 216 1.42 -1.04 7.80
CA PRO A 216 1.55 -0.36 6.53
C PRO A 216 0.29 -0.48 5.69
N GLY A 217 -0.19 0.67 5.20
CA GLY A 217 -1.36 0.82 4.36
C GLY A 217 -1.10 1.70 3.14
N PRO A 218 -2.05 1.78 2.20
CA PRO A 218 -1.92 2.74 1.11
C PRO A 218 -2.36 4.14 1.57
N VAL A 219 -1.76 5.17 0.95
CA VAL A 219 -2.06 6.60 1.18
C VAL A 219 -3.55 6.93 1.08
N ASN A 220 -4.27 6.25 0.18
CA ASN A 220 -5.72 6.42 0.01
C ASN A 220 -6.56 5.84 1.16
N ASN A 221 -6.00 4.96 2.00
CA ASN A 221 -6.60 4.47 3.24
C ASN A 221 -5.96 5.10 4.49
N ARG A 222 -5.28 6.24 4.31
CA ARG A 222 -4.60 6.99 5.37
C ARG A 222 -3.65 6.09 6.17
N GLY A 223 -2.87 5.29 5.46
CA GLY A 223 -1.85 4.41 6.02
C GLY A 223 -2.36 3.18 6.77
N CYS A 224 -3.67 2.92 6.76
CA CYS A 224 -4.20 1.66 7.27
C CYS A 224 -4.18 0.53 6.22
N PRO A 225 -3.91 -0.73 6.62
CA PRO A 225 -4.00 -1.88 5.71
C PRO A 225 -5.36 -1.95 4.99
N LEU A 226 -5.36 -2.40 3.73
CA LEU A 226 -6.60 -2.61 2.97
C LEU A 226 -7.45 -3.78 3.49
N THR A 227 -6.87 -4.60 4.35
CA THR A 227 -7.58 -5.67 5.07
C THR A 227 -8.49 -5.03 6.11
N GLY A 228 -9.80 -5.14 5.88
CA GLY A 228 -10.77 -4.68 6.87
C GLY A 228 -11.98 -4.00 6.28
N HIS A 229 -11.95 -3.50 5.05
CA HIS A 229 -13.13 -2.86 4.45
C HIS A 229 -13.39 -3.25 3.00
N THR A 230 -12.51 -4.03 2.38
CA THR A 230 -12.83 -4.73 1.13
C THR A 230 -12.31 -6.16 1.27
N VAL A 231 -13.19 -7.11 0.99
CA VAL A 231 -12.95 -8.55 1.17
C VAL A 231 -13.49 -9.32 -0.03
N THR A 232 -13.02 -10.53 -0.22
CA THR A 232 -13.39 -11.40 -1.34
C THR A 232 -14.04 -12.67 -0.82
N GLY A 233 -15.05 -13.16 -1.51
CA GLY A 233 -15.81 -14.33 -1.06
C GLY A 233 -17.02 -14.60 -1.95
N TYR A 234 -17.77 -15.66 -1.64
CA TYR A 234 -18.99 -16.04 -2.34
C TYR A 234 -20.17 -15.31 -1.69
N PHE A 235 -20.39 -14.06 -2.11
CA PHE A 235 -21.40 -13.16 -1.54
C PHE A 235 -22.62 -12.98 -2.46
N HIS A 236 -22.60 -13.46 -3.69
CA HIS A 236 -23.65 -13.20 -4.66
C HIS A 236 -23.83 -14.31 -5.68
N GLY A 237 -25.06 -14.84 -5.74
CA GLY A 237 -25.40 -15.87 -6.71
C GLY A 237 -24.74 -17.20 -6.36
N ASN A 238 -25.51 -18.27 -6.41
CA ASN A 238 -24.97 -19.61 -6.18
C ASN A 238 -24.22 -20.08 -7.44
N ASP A 239 -23.22 -19.33 -7.89
CA ASP A 239 -22.58 -19.46 -9.20
C ASP A 239 -21.08 -19.84 -9.12
N ASP A 240 -20.58 -20.14 -7.91
CA ASP A 240 -19.20 -20.54 -7.63
C ASP A 240 -18.14 -19.53 -8.08
N ARG A 241 -18.49 -18.24 -8.14
CA ARG A 241 -17.57 -17.14 -8.44
C ARG A 241 -17.26 -16.32 -7.20
N LEU A 242 -16.00 -15.91 -7.10
CA LEU A 242 -15.58 -14.95 -6.09
C LEU A 242 -16.09 -13.56 -6.45
N ASP A 243 -16.80 -12.98 -5.50
CA ASP A 243 -17.24 -11.59 -5.51
C ASP A 243 -16.27 -10.72 -4.71
N VAL A 244 -16.36 -9.41 -4.93
CA VAL A 244 -15.70 -8.43 -4.07
C VAL A 244 -16.77 -7.72 -3.24
N LEU A 245 -16.71 -7.85 -1.92
CA LEU A 245 -17.52 -7.08 -1.00
C LEU A 245 -16.71 -5.89 -0.50
N SER A 246 -17.25 -4.69 -0.66
CA SER A 246 -16.66 -3.45 -0.15
C SER A 246 -17.61 -2.80 0.85
N ILE A 247 -17.08 -2.53 2.04
CA ILE A 247 -17.69 -1.70 3.05
C ILE A 247 -17.39 -0.24 2.69
N TYR A 248 -18.41 0.61 2.75
CA TYR A 248 -18.37 2.00 2.34
C TYR A 248 -18.66 2.92 3.52
N ASP A 249 -17.84 3.96 3.72
CA ASP A 249 -18.05 4.97 4.76
C ASP A 249 -19.04 6.04 4.29
N TYR A 250 -20.24 6.07 4.90
CA TYR A 250 -21.24 7.11 4.63
C TYR A 250 -21.05 8.34 5.53
N GLY A 251 -20.06 8.34 6.41
CA GLY A 251 -19.88 9.33 7.47
C GLY A 251 -20.93 9.19 8.57
N ASN A 252 -20.82 10.06 9.58
CA ASN A 252 -21.74 10.08 10.73
C ASN A 252 -21.84 8.72 11.47
N ASP A 253 -20.72 7.98 11.53
CA ASP A 253 -20.66 6.63 12.10
C ASP A 253 -21.70 5.67 11.48
N SER A 254 -21.85 5.77 10.15
CA SER A 254 -22.67 4.90 9.31
C SER A 254 -21.79 4.25 8.24
N ILE A 255 -21.90 2.94 8.10
CA ILE A 255 -21.25 2.18 7.04
C ILE A 255 -22.30 1.51 6.15
N GLY A 256 -21.94 1.07 4.96
CA GLY A 256 -22.79 0.15 4.19
C GLY A 256 -21.97 -0.84 3.39
N ALA A 257 -22.63 -1.86 2.85
CA ALA A 257 -21.98 -2.90 2.08
C ALA A 257 -22.41 -2.87 0.61
N TRP A 258 -21.44 -2.99 -0.28
CA TRP A 258 -21.60 -3.11 -1.71
C TRP A 258 -20.93 -4.39 -2.19
N VAL A 259 -21.61 -5.18 -3.00
CA VAL A 259 -21.03 -6.36 -3.64
C VAL A 259 -20.77 -6.07 -5.11
N PHE A 260 -19.60 -6.43 -5.61
CA PHE A 260 -19.25 -6.47 -7.03
C PHE A 260 -19.31 -7.93 -7.48
N PRO A 261 -20.40 -8.35 -8.13
CA PRO A 261 -20.59 -9.76 -8.47
C PRO A 261 -19.49 -10.31 -9.38
N GLY A 262 -19.02 -11.51 -9.10
CA GLY A 262 -18.09 -12.25 -9.92
C GLY A 262 -18.65 -12.57 -11.31
N THR A 263 -17.78 -12.59 -12.30
CA THR A 263 -18.08 -12.93 -13.69
C THR A 263 -16.95 -13.79 -14.26
N ASP A 264 -17.15 -14.40 -15.43
CA ASP A 264 -16.08 -15.14 -16.12
C ASP A 264 -14.85 -14.27 -16.47
N THR A 265 -14.98 -12.94 -16.39
CA THR A 265 -13.95 -11.98 -16.78
C THR A 265 -13.62 -10.99 -15.66
N GLY A 266 -13.75 -11.38 -14.38
CA GLY A 266 -13.48 -10.50 -13.23
C GLY A 266 -14.78 -10.16 -12.51
N VAL A 267 -15.10 -8.88 -12.29
CA VAL A 267 -16.34 -8.46 -11.58
C VAL A 267 -17.23 -7.52 -12.37
N ALA A 268 -18.54 -7.63 -12.14
CA ALA A 268 -19.57 -6.73 -12.62
C ALA A 268 -19.63 -5.43 -11.79
N GLY A 269 -20.52 -4.51 -12.18
CA GLY A 269 -20.77 -3.29 -11.43
C GLY A 269 -21.36 -3.54 -10.04
N ALA A 270 -21.10 -2.63 -9.10
CA ALA A 270 -21.52 -2.78 -7.71
C ALA A 270 -23.04 -2.79 -7.52
N THR A 271 -23.51 -3.68 -6.66
CA THR A 271 -24.87 -3.72 -6.12
C THR A 271 -24.84 -3.34 -4.64
N HIS A 272 -25.67 -2.37 -4.26
CA HIS A 272 -25.82 -1.98 -2.85
C HIS A 272 -26.57 -3.06 -2.08
N LEU A 273 -25.99 -3.58 -1.01
CA LEU A 273 -26.65 -4.54 -0.13
C LEU A 273 -27.44 -3.80 0.95
N TRP A 274 -26.76 -3.01 1.77
CA TRP A 274 -27.35 -2.34 2.92
C TRP A 274 -26.53 -1.14 3.36
N ARG A 275 -27.16 -0.29 4.18
CA ARG A 275 -26.52 0.79 4.94
C ARG A 275 -26.99 0.71 6.40
N SER A 276 -26.06 0.83 7.34
CA SER A 276 -26.35 0.86 8.76
C SER A 276 -26.98 2.19 9.16
N PRO A 277 -27.80 2.24 10.24
CA PRO A 277 -28.25 3.50 10.80
C PRO A 277 -27.06 4.39 11.22
N ASP A 278 -27.27 5.69 11.26
CA ASP A 278 -26.26 6.63 11.76
C ASP A 278 -25.89 6.32 13.23
N HIS A 279 -24.64 6.59 13.62
CA HIS A 279 -24.14 6.36 14.98
C HIS A 279 -24.12 4.90 15.44
N THR A 280 -23.99 3.96 14.51
CA THR A 280 -23.92 2.51 14.82
C THR A 280 -22.55 1.90 14.57
N TRP A 281 -21.85 2.35 13.54
CA TRP A 281 -20.57 1.80 13.10
C TRP A 281 -19.61 2.92 12.75
N ASN A 282 -18.65 3.17 13.63
CA ASN A 282 -17.52 4.01 13.29
C ASN A 282 -16.55 3.23 12.40
N TRP A 283 -16.34 3.72 11.18
CA TRP A 283 -15.39 3.15 10.20
C TRP A 283 -14.02 2.87 10.82
N SER A 284 -13.43 3.85 11.51
CA SER A 284 -12.06 3.77 12.02
C SER A 284 -11.90 2.83 13.21
N ASN A 285 -13.01 2.37 13.79
CA ASN A 285 -13.02 1.42 14.89
C ASN A 285 -13.41 0.00 14.43
N SER A 286 -13.50 -0.25 13.12
CA SER A 286 -14.02 -1.50 12.59
C SER A 286 -13.07 -2.16 11.61
N VAL A 287 -13.02 -3.50 11.66
CA VAL A 287 -12.30 -4.34 10.69
C VAL A 287 -13.23 -5.49 10.30
N PHE A 288 -13.40 -5.73 9.01
CA PHE A 288 -14.23 -6.78 8.44
C PHE A 288 -13.36 -7.84 7.78
N LEU A 289 -13.60 -9.10 8.14
CA LEU A 289 -12.83 -10.27 7.73
C LEU A 289 -13.77 -11.29 7.09
N ALA A 290 -13.47 -11.74 5.88
CA ALA A 290 -14.27 -12.72 5.17
C ALA A 290 -13.71 -14.13 5.35
N GLY A 291 -14.59 -15.09 5.58
CA GLY A 291 -14.28 -16.51 5.75
C GLY A 291 -15.53 -17.34 5.94
N ASP A 292 -15.42 -18.66 5.91
CA ASP A 292 -16.48 -19.61 6.26
C ASP A 292 -16.40 -19.98 7.75
N PHE A 293 -16.87 -19.09 8.63
CA PHE A 293 -16.75 -19.26 10.08
C PHE A 293 -17.83 -20.20 10.66
N THR A 294 -18.96 -20.32 9.97
CA THR A 294 -20.08 -21.20 10.36
C THR A 294 -19.96 -22.60 9.77
N GLY A 295 -19.34 -22.78 8.60
CA GLY A 295 -19.29 -24.05 7.89
C GLY A 295 -20.68 -24.56 7.51
N ASP A 296 -21.68 -23.68 7.41
CA ASP A 296 -23.09 -24.06 7.26
C ASP A 296 -23.57 -24.03 5.80
N ASP A 297 -22.89 -23.31 4.91
CA ASP A 297 -23.30 -23.17 3.52
C ASP A 297 -22.11 -22.80 2.58
N PRO A 298 -22.30 -22.68 1.24
CA PRO A 298 -21.21 -22.37 0.32
C PRO A 298 -20.88 -20.86 0.21
N HIS A 299 -21.57 -20.01 0.97
CA HIS A 299 -21.39 -18.56 0.97
C HIS A 299 -20.36 -18.15 2.00
N THR A 300 -19.77 -16.98 1.76
CA THR A 300 -18.77 -16.43 2.68
C THR A 300 -19.43 -15.57 3.75
N ASP A 301 -19.11 -15.83 5.01
CA ASP A 301 -19.48 -14.97 6.13
C ASP A 301 -18.52 -13.78 6.26
N VAL A 302 -18.92 -12.80 7.07
CA VAL A 302 -18.04 -11.73 7.51
C VAL A 302 -18.05 -11.59 9.03
N ILE A 303 -16.86 -11.57 9.63
CA ILE A 303 -16.65 -11.14 11.00
C ILE A 303 -16.25 -9.67 11.02
N GLY A 304 -17.07 -8.85 11.67
CA GLY A 304 -16.75 -7.48 12.01
C GLY A 304 -16.18 -7.40 13.41
N PHE A 305 -14.89 -7.10 13.55
CA PHE A 305 -14.33 -6.68 14.83
C PHE A 305 -14.56 -5.18 15.03
N TYR A 306 -15.04 -4.81 16.22
CA TYR A 306 -15.33 -3.42 16.58
C TYR A 306 -14.64 -3.02 17.88
N ASP A 307 -13.93 -1.88 17.86
CA ASP A 307 -13.29 -1.29 19.03
C ASP A 307 -14.24 -0.32 19.75
N TYR A 308 -14.59 -0.67 20.99
CA TYR A 308 -15.39 0.16 21.87
C TYR A 308 -14.55 1.12 22.73
N GLY A 309 -13.23 1.07 22.62
CA GLY A 309 -12.29 1.76 23.49
C GLY A 309 -12.13 1.08 24.86
N ASN A 310 -11.22 1.60 25.68
CA ASN A 310 -10.87 1.05 27.01
C ASN A 310 -10.48 -0.44 26.96
N ASP A 311 -9.77 -0.82 25.92
CA ASP A 311 -9.35 -2.18 25.63
C ASP A 311 -10.48 -3.21 25.61
N ASP A 312 -11.60 -2.83 25.00
CA ASP A 312 -12.81 -3.65 24.83
C ASP A 312 -13.14 -3.78 23.33
N MET A 313 -12.95 -4.98 22.80
CA MET A 313 -13.29 -5.33 21.42
C MET A 313 -14.55 -6.20 21.40
N GLY A 314 -15.44 -5.98 20.44
CA GLY A 314 -16.50 -6.93 20.13
C GLY A 314 -16.32 -7.59 18.77
N ALA A 315 -16.87 -8.80 18.64
CA ALA A 315 -16.98 -9.53 17.39
C ALA A 315 -18.45 -9.62 16.97
N TRP A 316 -18.71 -9.31 15.71
CA TRP A 316 -20.01 -9.34 15.08
C TRP A 316 -19.99 -10.28 13.89
N LEU A 317 -21.02 -11.12 13.75
CA LEU A 317 -21.21 -11.97 12.58
C LEU A 317 -22.20 -11.32 11.62
N PHE A 318 -21.81 -11.25 10.36
CA PHE A 318 -22.66 -11.00 9.22
C PHE A 318 -22.69 -12.30 8.41
N ARG A 319 -23.79 -13.05 8.50
CA ARG A 319 -23.87 -14.33 7.80
C ARG A 319 -23.94 -14.15 6.30
N GLY A 320 -23.19 -14.98 5.57
CA GLY A 320 -23.26 -15.10 4.12
C GLY A 320 -24.58 -15.70 3.67
N THR A 321 -25.07 -15.26 2.51
CA THR A 321 -26.22 -15.86 1.82
C THR A 321 -26.03 -15.68 0.31
N GLY A 322 -26.80 -16.41 -0.50
CA GLY A 322 -26.79 -16.23 -1.96
C GLY A 322 -27.24 -14.84 -2.46
N ASN A 323 -27.72 -13.97 -1.56
CA ASN A 323 -28.16 -12.60 -1.88
C ASN A 323 -27.29 -11.52 -1.20
N GLY A 324 -26.14 -11.87 -0.61
CA GLY A 324 -25.30 -10.96 0.15
C GLY A 324 -25.24 -11.32 1.63
N LEU A 325 -25.19 -10.32 2.50
CA LEU A 325 -25.05 -10.51 3.94
C LEU A 325 -26.37 -10.35 4.70
N GLU A 326 -26.59 -11.18 5.70
CA GLU A 326 -27.62 -10.98 6.71
C GLU A 326 -27.29 -9.80 7.64
N ARG A 327 -28.26 -9.43 8.47
CA ARG A 327 -28.07 -8.41 9.51
C ARG A 327 -27.07 -8.87 10.56
N GLU A 328 -26.26 -7.94 11.05
CA GLU A 328 -25.23 -8.17 12.04
C GLU A 328 -25.78 -8.74 13.37
N ARG A 329 -25.06 -9.72 13.92
CA ARG A 329 -25.30 -10.30 15.24
C ARG A 329 -24.04 -10.15 16.10
N LEU A 330 -24.16 -9.46 17.24
CA LEU A 330 -23.08 -9.42 18.23
C LEU A 330 -22.85 -10.84 18.77
N LEU A 331 -21.63 -11.34 18.62
CA LEU A 331 -21.22 -12.62 19.19
C LEU A 331 -20.82 -12.45 20.65
N TRP A 332 -19.90 -11.52 20.91
CA TRP A 332 -19.36 -11.25 22.23
C TRP A 332 -18.61 -9.92 22.27
N ARG A 333 -18.34 -9.46 23.49
CA ARG A 333 -17.35 -8.42 23.82
C ARG A 333 -16.28 -9.01 24.72
N SER A 334 -15.01 -8.75 24.42
CA SER A 334 -13.87 -9.16 25.25
C SER A 334 -14.07 -8.64 26.67
N GLY A 335 -14.50 -7.39 26.78
CA GLY A 335 -14.77 -6.67 28.01
C GLY A 335 -13.67 -5.66 28.31
N VAL A 336 -13.98 -4.67 29.15
CA VAL A 336 -13.06 -3.57 29.48
C VAL A 336 -11.72 -4.09 30.03
N GLY A 337 -10.62 -3.59 29.48
CA GLY A 337 -9.26 -3.92 29.90
C GLY A 337 -8.77 -5.30 29.45
N GLN A 338 -9.53 -6.02 28.61
CA GLN A 338 -9.19 -7.41 28.24
C GLN A 338 -8.35 -7.48 26.96
N TRP A 339 -8.86 -6.91 25.86
CA TRP A 339 -8.21 -7.04 24.55
C TRP A 339 -8.71 -5.96 23.59
N ASN A 340 -7.80 -5.39 22.80
CA ASN A 340 -8.06 -4.28 21.90
C ASN A 340 -7.35 -4.50 20.56
N MET A 341 -7.84 -3.92 19.47
CA MET A 341 -7.16 -3.97 18.17
C MET A 341 -6.19 -2.79 17.92
N ARG A 342 -6.20 -1.77 18.80
CA ARG A 342 -5.45 -0.50 18.65
C ARG A 342 -3.94 -0.66 18.70
N ASN A 343 -3.43 -1.73 19.29
CA ASN A 343 -1.99 -1.98 19.34
C ASN A 343 -1.46 -2.57 18.01
N GLY A 344 -1.95 -2.10 16.85
CA GLY A 344 -1.42 -2.50 15.54
C GLY A 344 -1.62 -3.97 15.21
N SER A 345 -2.80 -4.55 15.44
CA SER A 345 -3.05 -5.96 15.13
C SER A 345 -3.28 -6.21 13.63
N THR A 346 -2.54 -7.15 13.04
CA THR A 346 -2.82 -7.70 11.71
C THR A 346 -3.68 -8.95 11.85
N PHE A 347 -4.80 -9.01 11.12
CA PHE A 347 -5.71 -10.16 11.14
C PHE A 347 -5.59 -10.95 9.84
N LEU A 348 -5.52 -12.28 9.96
CA LEU A 348 -5.52 -13.20 8.84
C LEU A 348 -6.60 -14.26 9.06
N VAL A 349 -7.23 -14.70 7.98
CA VAL A 349 -8.31 -15.69 7.99
C VAL A 349 -7.84 -16.97 7.30
N GLY A 350 -8.25 -18.10 7.85
CA GLY A 350 -8.03 -19.43 7.30
C GLY A 350 -8.31 -20.50 8.36
N ASP A 351 -8.43 -21.76 7.96
CA ASP A 351 -8.55 -22.89 8.90
C ASP A 351 -7.21 -23.13 9.63
N PHE A 352 -6.94 -22.41 10.73
CA PHE A 352 -5.67 -22.48 11.49
C PHE A 352 -5.67 -23.61 12.54
N THR A 353 -6.84 -23.95 13.05
CA THR A 353 -7.05 -24.99 14.07
C THR A 353 -7.37 -26.36 13.45
N GLY A 354 -7.61 -26.42 12.15
CA GLY A 354 -7.59 -27.63 11.33
C GLY A 354 -8.72 -28.61 11.61
N GLY A 355 -9.21 -29.24 10.55
CA GLY A 355 -9.94 -30.51 10.64
C GLY A 355 -11.43 -30.40 10.88
N ASP A 356 -11.98 -29.19 10.95
CA ASP A 356 -13.42 -28.93 10.89
C ASP A 356 -13.86 -28.08 9.68
N ASP A 357 -12.92 -27.68 8.81
CA ASP A 357 -13.09 -26.82 7.62
C ASP A 357 -13.66 -25.44 7.90
N ARG A 358 -13.70 -25.01 9.16
CA ARG A 358 -14.17 -23.68 9.48
C ARG A 358 -13.00 -22.74 9.49
N ASP A 359 -13.21 -21.57 8.92
CA ASP A 359 -12.23 -20.52 9.01
C ASP A 359 -12.11 -20.03 10.46
N ASP A 360 -10.87 -19.77 10.84
CA ASP A 360 -10.48 -19.11 12.07
C ASP A 360 -9.92 -17.73 11.75
N VAL A 361 -9.74 -16.91 12.79
CA VAL A 361 -8.95 -15.69 12.67
C VAL A 361 -7.69 -15.82 13.51
N VAL A 362 -6.52 -15.54 12.92
CA VAL A 362 -5.29 -15.27 13.66
C VAL A 362 -5.07 -13.76 13.71
N ALA A 363 -4.85 -13.24 14.91
CA ALA A 363 -4.41 -11.87 15.12
C ALA A 363 -2.94 -11.85 15.55
N LEU A 364 -2.12 -11.21 14.73
CA LEU A 364 -0.73 -10.87 15.00
C LEU A 364 -0.68 -9.52 15.68
N TYR A 365 -0.27 -9.50 16.94
CA TYR A 365 -0.45 -8.39 17.87
C TYR A 365 0.90 -7.77 18.25
N ASP A 366 1.05 -6.45 18.09
CA ASP A 366 2.23 -5.73 18.58
C ASP A 366 2.09 -5.40 20.07
N TYR A 367 2.89 -6.04 20.91
CA TYR A 367 2.99 -5.68 22.33
C TYR A 367 3.90 -4.47 22.60
N GLY A 368 4.46 -3.87 21.55
CA GLY A 368 5.49 -2.85 21.59
C GLY A 368 6.87 -3.45 21.82
N ASN A 369 7.91 -2.64 21.56
CA ASN A 369 9.31 -3.04 21.74
C ASN A 369 9.69 -4.30 20.96
N ASP A 370 9.25 -4.36 19.70
CA ASP A 370 9.47 -5.49 18.79
C ASP A 370 9.12 -6.84 19.44
N ASP A 371 7.92 -6.92 20.04
CA ASP A 371 7.37 -8.12 20.65
C ASP A 371 6.05 -8.50 19.96
N LEU A 372 6.15 -9.44 19.04
CA LEU A 372 5.00 -9.99 18.33
C LEU A 372 4.34 -11.08 19.18
N GLY A 373 3.01 -11.01 19.33
CA GLY A 373 2.22 -12.15 19.79
C GLY A 373 1.23 -12.63 18.75
N ALA A 374 0.85 -13.89 18.85
CA ALA A 374 -0.22 -14.47 18.05
C ALA A 374 -1.39 -14.87 18.95
N TRP A 375 -2.59 -14.49 18.51
CA TRP A 375 -3.87 -14.89 19.09
C TRP A 375 -4.68 -15.60 18.03
N VAL A 376 -5.56 -16.51 18.46
CA VAL A 376 -6.52 -17.19 17.58
C VAL A 376 -7.95 -16.99 18.09
N PHE A 377 -8.87 -16.82 17.15
CA PHE A 377 -10.32 -16.78 17.32
C PHE A 377 -10.91 -17.93 16.50
N THR A 378 -11.14 -19.05 17.17
CA THR A 378 -11.51 -20.29 16.49
C THR A 378 -12.95 -20.26 15.99
N GLY A 379 -13.19 -20.61 14.73
CA GLY A 379 -14.50 -20.86 14.14
C GLY A 379 -15.26 -21.92 14.93
N ASN A 380 -16.56 -21.72 15.15
CA ASN A 380 -17.34 -22.59 16.04
C ASN A 380 -18.70 -23.00 15.51
N GLY A 381 -19.03 -22.67 14.26
CA GLY A 381 -20.34 -22.94 13.66
C GLY A 381 -21.37 -21.83 13.88
N ASP A 382 -21.09 -20.91 14.80
CA ASP A 382 -21.92 -19.75 15.12
C ASP A 382 -21.15 -18.43 14.94
N GLY A 383 -20.03 -18.46 14.20
CA GLY A 383 -19.05 -17.40 14.05
C GLY A 383 -17.73 -17.81 14.70
N VAL A 384 -17.13 -16.91 15.49
CA VAL A 384 -15.84 -17.14 16.15
C VAL A 384 -15.91 -17.13 17.67
N ASN A 385 -15.06 -17.94 18.29
CA ASN A 385 -14.80 -17.94 19.73
C ASN A 385 -14.08 -16.65 20.19
N ARG A 386 -13.99 -16.48 21.51
CA ARG A 386 -13.17 -15.42 22.13
C ARG A 386 -11.68 -15.64 21.92
N GLU A 387 -10.92 -14.56 22.05
CA GLU A 387 -9.47 -14.51 21.91
C GLU A 387 -8.75 -15.55 22.78
N ARG A 388 -7.88 -16.35 22.17
CA ARG A 388 -6.94 -17.25 22.87
C ARG A 388 -5.53 -16.96 22.41
N ILE A 389 -4.65 -16.62 23.35
CA ILE A 389 -3.24 -16.41 23.03
C ILE A 389 -2.56 -17.73 22.68
N LEU A 390 -1.78 -17.74 21.61
CA LEU A 390 -0.94 -18.86 21.20
C LEU A 390 0.44 -18.72 21.82
N TRP A 391 1.13 -17.62 21.52
CA TRP A 391 2.50 -17.36 21.97
C TRP A 391 2.86 -15.88 21.85
N ARG A 392 4.03 -15.53 22.39
CA ARG A 392 4.73 -14.27 22.17
C ARG A 392 6.19 -14.55 21.83
N THR A 393 6.77 -13.76 20.95
CA THR A 393 8.20 -13.81 20.65
C THR A 393 9.02 -13.29 21.82
N GLY A 394 8.48 -12.32 22.56
CA GLY A 394 9.20 -11.58 23.59
C GLY A 394 9.86 -10.32 23.03
N ALA A 395 10.26 -9.44 23.94
CA ALA A 395 10.86 -8.14 23.63
C ALA A 395 12.10 -8.22 22.72
N GLY A 396 12.15 -7.33 21.72
CA GLY A 396 13.28 -7.16 20.82
C GLY A 396 13.44 -8.29 19.79
N GLN A 397 12.47 -9.18 19.66
CA GLN A 397 12.58 -10.38 18.83
C GLN A 397 11.94 -10.21 17.45
N TRP A 398 10.81 -9.49 17.35
CA TRP A 398 10.08 -9.36 16.10
C TRP A 398 9.27 -8.06 16.02
N ALA A 399 9.58 -7.21 15.04
CA ALA A 399 8.83 -6.00 14.77
C ALA A 399 7.68 -6.27 13.79
N LEU A 400 6.42 -6.13 14.25
CA LEU A 400 5.25 -6.26 13.39
C LEU A 400 5.25 -5.20 12.27
N SER A 401 5.67 -3.97 12.58
CA SER A 401 5.74 -2.86 11.60
C SER A 401 6.71 -3.10 10.44
N ARG A 402 7.59 -4.10 10.54
CA ARG A 402 8.55 -4.47 9.49
C ARG A 402 8.10 -5.67 8.67
N SER A 403 6.85 -6.10 8.84
CA SER A 403 6.37 -7.38 8.34
C SER A 403 5.11 -7.21 7.51
N SER A 404 5.04 -7.93 6.39
CA SER A 404 3.79 -8.23 5.69
C SER A 404 3.52 -9.72 5.79
N PHE A 405 2.28 -10.09 6.11
CA PHE A 405 1.88 -11.49 6.25
C PHE A 405 0.87 -11.87 5.17
N VAL A 406 0.96 -13.10 4.72
CA VAL A 406 -0.05 -13.75 3.89
C VAL A 406 -0.35 -15.12 4.45
N ALA A 407 -1.61 -15.54 4.36
CA ALA A 407 -2.08 -16.85 4.79
C ALA A 407 -2.27 -17.77 3.59
N GLY A 408 -2.03 -19.07 3.78
CA GLY A 408 -2.21 -20.08 2.75
C GLY A 408 -1.63 -21.43 3.15
N GLU A 409 -1.71 -22.39 2.25
CA GLU A 409 -1.07 -23.69 2.39
C GLU A 409 0.35 -23.63 1.84
N PHE A 410 1.38 -23.58 2.69
CA PHE A 410 2.78 -23.40 2.26
C PHE A 410 3.68 -24.59 2.60
N THR A 411 3.26 -25.46 3.52
CA THR A 411 4.10 -26.51 4.12
C THR A 411 3.49 -27.91 4.11
N GLY A 412 2.24 -28.04 3.70
CA GLY A 412 1.46 -29.28 3.70
C GLY A 412 1.04 -29.71 5.11
N THR A 413 0.85 -28.77 6.02
CA THR A 413 0.44 -29.07 7.40
C THR A 413 -1.07 -29.22 7.54
N ALA A 414 -1.54 -29.54 8.74
CA ALA A 414 -2.96 -29.82 8.98
C ALA A 414 -3.85 -28.57 9.01
N GLY A 415 -3.26 -27.37 9.03
CA GLY A 415 -3.96 -26.10 9.07
C GLY A 415 -3.21 -25.04 8.28
N THR A 416 -3.85 -23.91 8.07
CA THR A 416 -3.34 -22.78 7.31
C THR A 416 -2.01 -22.27 7.89
N ASP A 417 -1.03 -22.06 7.02
CA ASP A 417 0.27 -21.49 7.34
C ASP A 417 0.25 -19.96 7.11
N LEU A 418 1.23 -19.27 7.68
CA LEU A 418 1.56 -17.90 7.27
C LEU A 418 2.97 -17.81 6.69
N VAL A 419 3.14 -16.99 5.67
CA VAL A 419 4.44 -16.48 5.25
C VAL A 419 4.54 -15.02 5.65
N ALA A 420 5.64 -14.68 6.33
CA ALA A 420 6.00 -13.30 6.65
C ALA A 420 7.14 -12.83 5.77
N PHE A 421 6.93 -11.73 5.06
CA PHE A 421 7.96 -10.98 4.38
C PHE A 421 8.44 -9.88 5.33
N TYR A 422 9.67 -10.03 5.83
CA TYR A 422 10.26 -9.17 6.85
C TYR A 422 11.31 -8.24 6.24
N ASP A 423 11.16 -6.93 6.45
CA ASP A 423 12.14 -5.93 6.06
C ASP A 423 13.30 -5.89 7.06
N TYR A 424 14.49 -6.28 6.63
CA TYR A 424 15.72 -6.16 7.43
C TYR A 424 16.40 -4.79 7.29
N GLY A 425 15.81 -3.87 6.52
CA GLY A 425 16.34 -2.56 6.21
C GLY A 425 17.38 -2.63 5.08
N ASN A 426 17.71 -1.48 4.52
CA ASN A 426 18.68 -1.37 3.41
C ASN A 426 18.28 -2.22 2.19
N ASP A 427 16.98 -2.21 1.86
CA ASP A 427 16.38 -2.99 0.78
C ASP A 427 16.77 -4.49 0.85
N ASP A 428 16.58 -5.09 2.03
CA ASP A 428 16.84 -6.50 2.30
C ASP A 428 15.58 -7.19 2.83
N LEU A 429 14.94 -7.99 1.99
CA LEU A 429 13.75 -8.75 2.34
C LEU A 429 14.13 -10.15 2.82
N GLY A 430 13.50 -10.62 3.89
CA GLY A 430 13.53 -12.04 4.26
C GLY A 430 12.15 -12.67 4.29
N ALA A 431 12.12 -13.98 4.15
CA ALA A 431 10.92 -14.79 4.30
C ALA A 431 11.03 -15.71 5.53
N TRP A 432 9.93 -15.76 6.28
CA TRP A 432 9.72 -16.66 7.41
C TRP A 432 8.40 -17.38 7.26
N VAL A 433 8.30 -18.58 7.82
CA VAL A 433 7.09 -19.40 7.79
C VAL A 433 6.61 -19.65 9.22
N PHE A 434 5.33 -19.40 9.46
CA PHE A 434 4.62 -19.72 10.70
C PHE A 434 3.67 -20.86 10.39
N SER A 435 4.10 -22.09 10.66
CA SER A 435 3.34 -23.27 10.23
C SER A 435 2.04 -23.44 11.01
N GLY A 436 0.99 -23.86 10.32
CA GLY A 436 -0.25 -24.34 10.89
C GLY A 436 0.00 -25.60 11.72
N THR A 437 -0.62 -25.65 12.90
CA THR A 437 -0.41 -26.74 13.86
C THR A 437 -1.64 -27.60 14.08
N GLY A 438 -2.79 -27.20 13.55
CA GLY A 438 -4.09 -27.73 13.94
C GLY A 438 -4.52 -27.30 15.35
N ASP A 439 -3.94 -26.23 15.89
CA ASP A 439 -4.42 -25.53 17.10
C ASP A 439 -4.09 -24.02 17.01
N GLY A 440 -3.89 -23.50 15.79
CA GLY A 440 -3.32 -22.18 15.51
C GLY A 440 -1.99 -22.29 14.74
N ILE A 441 -1.16 -21.25 14.85
CA ILE A 441 0.17 -21.18 14.20
C ILE A 441 1.32 -21.37 15.18
N ALA A 442 2.42 -21.95 14.71
CA ALA A 442 3.70 -22.01 15.42
C ALA A 442 4.49 -20.69 15.30
N PRO A 443 5.45 -20.41 16.21
CA PRO A 443 6.39 -19.30 16.02
C PRO A 443 7.17 -19.41 14.70
N GLY A 444 7.52 -18.26 14.13
CA GLY A 444 8.12 -18.17 12.81
C GLY A 444 9.48 -18.88 12.72
N ALA A 445 9.69 -19.59 11.61
CA ALA A 445 10.94 -20.20 11.25
C ALA A 445 11.52 -19.54 9.99
N PHE A 446 12.80 -19.16 10.05
CA PHE A 446 13.50 -18.47 8.96
C PHE A 446 13.63 -19.36 7.72
N ARG A 447 13.57 -18.78 6.53
CA ARG A 447 13.86 -19.50 5.26
C ARG A 447 15.01 -18.88 4.50
N TRP A 448 14.90 -17.62 4.11
CA TRP A 448 15.94 -16.96 3.32
C TRP A 448 15.88 -15.45 3.44
N ARG A 449 16.93 -14.80 2.93
CA ARG A 449 17.02 -13.36 2.68
C ARG A 449 17.51 -13.09 1.28
N THR A 450 17.05 -11.99 0.69
CA THR A 450 17.58 -11.48 -0.57
C THR A 450 18.98 -10.93 -0.41
N GLY A 451 19.29 -10.35 0.76
CA GLY A 451 20.51 -9.60 1.01
C GLY A 451 20.33 -8.10 0.72
N PRO A 452 21.30 -7.24 1.13
CA PRO A 452 21.16 -5.79 1.04
C PRO A 452 21.10 -5.25 -0.39
N GLY A 453 20.28 -4.22 -0.60
CA GLY A 453 20.12 -3.55 -1.89
C GLY A 453 19.37 -4.36 -2.95
N GLN A 454 18.79 -5.51 -2.59
CA GLN A 454 18.18 -6.43 -3.54
C GLN A 454 16.67 -6.26 -3.65
N TRP A 455 15.98 -5.91 -2.56
CA TRP A 455 14.52 -5.85 -2.54
C TRP A 455 13.99 -4.85 -1.53
N ARG A 456 13.26 -3.84 -2.02
CA ARG A 456 12.62 -2.86 -1.15
C ARG A 456 11.22 -3.33 -0.74
N HIS A 457 11.05 -3.65 0.55
CA HIS A 457 9.78 -4.14 1.09
C HIS A 457 8.62 -3.16 0.88
N GLN A 458 8.87 -1.87 1.13
CA GLN A 458 7.89 -0.78 1.06
C GLN A 458 7.28 -0.62 -0.33
N SER A 459 8.03 -0.98 -1.37
CA SER A 459 7.61 -0.96 -2.76
C SER A 459 6.70 -2.14 -3.12
N SER A 460 6.43 -3.08 -2.21
CA SER A 460 5.74 -4.34 -2.54
C SER A 460 4.33 -4.38 -1.97
N ARG A 461 3.43 -5.04 -2.69
CA ARG A 461 2.12 -5.50 -2.20
C ARG A 461 1.97 -6.98 -2.54
N TYR A 462 1.60 -7.79 -1.55
CA TYR A 462 1.60 -9.25 -1.68
C TYR A 462 0.17 -9.78 -1.80
N LEU A 463 -0.02 -10.75 -2.70
CA LEU A 463 -1.26 -11.48 -2.89
C LEU A 463 -0.93 -12.97 -2.87
N ALA A 464 -1.62 -13.73 -2.01
CA ALA A 464 -1.46 -15.17 -1.93
C ALA A 464 -2.52 -15.89 -2.78
N GLY A 465 -2.11 -16.97 -3.44
CA GLY A 465 -2.99 -17.84 -4.21
C GLY A 465 -2.18 -18.94 -4.87
N ASP A 466 -2.80 -20.06 -5.24
CA ASP A 466 -2.11 -21.08 -6.05
C ASP A 466 -2.06 -20.62 -7.51
N PHE A 467 -0.93 -20.02 -7.91
CA PHE A 467 -0.67 -19.60 -9.28
C PHE A 467 0.13 -20.67 -10.04
N GLY A 468 0.51 -21.77 -9.40
CA GLY A 468 1.37 -22.83 -9.93
C GLY A 468 0.62 -24.10 -10.28
N ASP A 469 -0.62 -24.26 -9.78
CA ASP A 469 -1.43 -25.48 -9.81
C ASP A 469 -0.66 -26.69 -9.23
N ASP A 470 0.13 -26.44 -8.18
CA ASP A 470 0.94 -27.44 -7.50
C ASP A 470 0.43 -27.81 -6.11
N GLY A 471 -0.69 -27.19 -5.69
CA GLY A 471 -1.33 -27.42 -4.40
C GLY A 471 -0.68 -26.67 -3.25
N PHE A 472 0.39 -25.91 -3.50
CA PHE A 472 0.93 -24.95 -2.54
C PHE A 472 0.53 -23.53 -2.95
N THR A 473 0.35 -22.70 -1.94
CA THR A 473 0.11 -21.28 -2.12
C THR A 473 1.38 -20.62 -2.62
N ASP A 474 1.27 -19.92 -3.74
CA ASP A 474 2.27 -18.98 -4.23
C ASP A 474 1.99 -17.58 -3.67
N VAL A 475 2.98 -16.69 -3.78
CA VAL A 475 2.78 -15.27 -3.51
C VAL A 475 3.18 -14.44 -4.71
N VAL A 476 2.25 -13.64 -5.21
CA VAL A 476 2.54 -12.58 -6.17
C VAL A 476 2.88 -11.30 -5.42
N ALA A 477 4.04 -10.71 -5.72
CA ALA A 477 4.35 -9.34 -5.33
C ALA A 477 4.17 -8.39 -6.50
N LEU A 478 3.25 -7.45 -6.33
CA LEU A 478 3.11 -6.27 -7.15
C LEU A 478 4.09 -5.22 -6.63
N TYR A 479 5.10 -4.89 -7.43
CA TYR A 479 6.23 -4.06 -7.05
C TYR A 479 6.17 -2.71 -7.76
N ASP A 480 6.21 -1.63 -6.97
CA ASP A 480 6.30 -0.25 -7.44
C ASP A 480 7.75 0.15 -7.69
N TYR A 481 8.11 0.27 -8.97
CA TYR A 481 9.42 0.75 -9.39
C TYR A 481 9.52 2.28 -9.42
N GLY A 482 8.47 2.99 -8.99
CA GLY A 482 8.32 4.44 -9.10
C GLY A 482 8.01 4.89 -10.53
N ASN A 483 7.68 6.18 -10.70
CA ASN A 483 7.32 6.77 -11.99
C ASN A 483 6.13 6.08 -12.69
N ASP A 484 5.09 5.75 -11.91
CA ASP A 484 3.90 5.05 -12.41
C ASP A 484 4.28 3.76 -13.17
N ASP A 485 5.09 2.93 -12.52
CA ASP A 485 5.64 1.71 -13.11
C ASP A 485 5.48 0.51 -12.17
N LEU A 486 4.55 -0.36 -12.54
CA LEU A 486 4.25 -1.58 -11.80
C LEU A 486 5.00 -2.75 -12.43
N GLY A 487 5.60 -3.60 -11.61
CA GLY A 487 6.01 -4.93 -12.05
C GLY A 487 5.51 -6.02 -11.14
N GLN A 488 5.70 -7.25 -11.59
CA GLN A 488 5.27 -8.45 -10.89
C GLN A 488 6.44 -9.38 -10.69
N TRP A 489 6.49 -9.94 -9.49
CA TRP A 489 7.31 -11.08 -9.14
C TRP A 489 6.44 -12.16 -8.52
N THR A 490 6.86 -13.41 -8.65
CA THR A 490 6.18 -14.55 -8.03
C THR A 490 7.16 -15.29 -7.13
N PHE A 491 6.79 -15.47 -5.88
CA PHE A 491 7.45 -16.32 -4.89
C PHE A 491 6.70 -17.65 -4.86
N THR A 492 7.29 -18.67 -5.50
CA THR A 492 6.61 -19.95 -5.70
C THR A 492 6.61 -20.78 -4.42
N GLY A 493 5.44 -21.32 -4.04
CA GLY A 493 5.26 -22.28 -2.96
C GLY A 493 6.08 -23.54 -3.21
N ASN A 494 6.63 -24.15 -2.15
CA ASN A 494 7.52 -25.30 -2.34
C ASN A 494 7.41 -26.38 -1.25
N GLY A 495 6.34 -26.33 -0.44
CA GLY A 495 6.13 -27.25 0.68
C GLY A 495 7.03 -27.00 1.90
N ASP A 496 7.84 -25.94 1.89
CA ASP A 496 8.56 -25.44 3.07
C ASP A 496 8.42 -23.91 3.20
N GLY A 497 7.37 -23.32 2.63
CA GLY A 497 7.25 -21.87 2.47
C GLY A 497 7.23 -21.47 1.00
N VAL A 498 7.95 -20.39 0.70
CA VAL A 498 8.11 -19.85 -0.66
C VAL A 498 9.57 -19.77 -1.07
N ALA A 499 9.86 -19.92 -2.36
CA ALA A 499 11.16 -19.65 -2.95
C ALA A 499 11.40 -18.14 -3.12
N PRO A 500 12.66 -17.67 -3.25
CA PRO A 500 12.95 -16.28 -3.62
C PRO A 500 12.24 -15.88 -4.92
N GLY A 501 11.79 -14.63 -4.97
CA GLY A 501 10.92 -14.14 -6.04
C GLY A 501 11.55 -14.23 -7.42
N ALA A 502 10.77 -14.67 -8.40
CA ALA A 502 11.12 -14.66 -9.82
C ALA A 502 10.39 -13.52 -10.55
N PHE A 503 11.14 -12.68 -11.28
CA PHE A 503 10.58 -11.59 -12.06
C PHE A 503 9.70 -12.14 -13.18
N ARG A 504 8.53 -11.55 -13.36
CA ARG A 504 7.59 -11.94 -14.42
C ARG A 504 7.52 -10.88 -15.52
N TRP A 505 7.08 -9.68 -15.16
CA TRP A 505 6.91 -8.60 -16.12
C TRP A 505 6.95 -7.24 -15.43
N ARG A 506 7.01 -6.18 -16.24
CA ARG A 506 6.92 -4.79 -15.81
C ARG A 506 6.11 -4.01 -16.84
N THR A 507 5.27 -3.07 -16.40
CA THR A 507 4.49 -2.23 -17.31
C THR A 507 5.37 -1.25 -18.07
N GLY A 508 6.42 -0.76 -17.42
CA GLY A 508 7.26 0.33 -17.92
C GLY A 508 6.78 1.70 -17.39
N PRO A 509 7.62 2.75 -17.49
CA PRO A 509 7.33 4.02 -16.84
C PRO A 509 6.10 4.73 -17.43
N GLY A 510 5.31 5.36 -16.55
CA GLY A 510 4.11 6.12 -16.93
C GLY A 510 2.90 5.26 -17.29
N GLN A 511 2.98 3.94 -17.13
CA GLN A 511 1.97 3.00 -17.63
C GLN A 511 0.94 2.59 -16.58
N TRP A 512 1.31 2.58 -15.29
CA TRP A 512 0.41 2.23 -14.20
C TRP A 512 0.89 2.78 -12.86
N ASN A 513 0.09 3.62 -12.21
CA ASN A 513 0.39 4.09 -10.86
C ASN A 513 -0.16 3.10 -9.81
N PRO A 514 0.68 2.36 -9.07
CA PRO A 514 0.21 1.41 -8.07
C PRO A 514 -0.56 2.09 -6.92
N GLY A 515 -0.18 3.31 -6.54
CA GLY A 515 -0.85 4.12 -5.52
C GLY A 515 -2.28 4.55 -5.88
N ASN A 516 -2.66 4.48 -7.17
CA ASN A 516 -4.02 4.71 -7.63
C ASN A 516 -4.83 3.42 -7.76
N SER A 517 -4.33 2.29 -7.27
CA SER A 517 -4.99 0.99 -7.39
C SER A 517 -5.19 0.27 -6.05
N LYS A 518 -6.34 -0.39 -5.92
CA LYS A 518 -6.62 -1.41 -4.90
C LYS A 518 -6.79 -2.75 -5.62
N TRP A 519 -6.41 -3.86 -4.97
CA TRP A 519 -6.33 -5.16 -5.61
C TRP A 519 -7.09 -6.19 -4.77
N ALA A 520 -7.86 -7.03 -5.43
CA ALA A 520 -8.63 -8.10 -4.82
C ALA A 520 -8.44 -9.39 -5.63
N LEU A 521 -8.33 -10.52 -4.94
CA LEU A 521 -8.37 -11.82 -5.60
C LEU A 521 -9.77 -12.03 -6.19
N THR A 522 -9.82 -12.56 -7.40
CA THR A 522 -11.06 -12.87 -8.12
C THR A 522 -10.90 -14.19 -8.85
N GLY A 523 -11.99 -14.79 -9.31
CA GLY A 523 -11.93 -16.08 -10.01
C GLY A 523 -13.13 -16.95 -9.70
N SER A 524 -13.03 -18.23 -10.01
CA SER A 524 -14.07 -19.23 -9.74
C SER A 524 -13.46 -20.46 -9.09
N ARG A 525 -14.25 -21.20 -8.29
CA ARG A 525 -13.87 -22.51 -7.74
C ARG A 525 -13.38 -23.50 -8.79
N ASN A 526 -13.76 -23.29 -10.05
CA ASN A 526 -13.42 -24.16 -11.18
C ASN A 526 -12.18 -23.69 -11.97
N SER A 527 -11.59 -22.55 -11.61
CA SER A 527 -10.36 -22.07 -12.23
C SER A 527 -9.15 -22.83 -11.69
N ARG A 528 -8.16 -23.08 -12.55
CA ARG A 528 -6.86 -23.67 -12.17
C ARG A 528 -5.88 -22.67 -11.57
N THR A 529 -6.21 -21.38 -11.63
CA THR A 529 -5.37 -20.28 -11.15
C THR A 529 -6.25 -19.15 -10.63
N SER A 530 -5.79 -18.41 -9.63
CA SER A 530 -6.47 -17.22 -9.14
C SER A 530 -6.31 -16.04 -10.10
N ASP A 531 -7.37 -15.28 -10.35
CA ASP A 531 -7.29 -13.99 -11.04
C ASP A 531 -7.14 -12.86 -10.00
N VAL A 532 -6.75 -11.68 -10.46
CA VAL A 532 -6.76 -10.47 -9.63
C VAL A 532 -7.54 -9.37 -10.32
N THR A 533 -8.42 -8.70 -9.58
CA THR A 533 -9.06 -7.46 -10.04
C THR A 533 -8.40 -6.26 -9.38
N ALA A 534 -7.95 -5.32 -10.20
CA ALA A 534 -7.47 -4.01 -9.79
C ALA A 534 -8.57 -2.97 -9.94
N PHE A 535 -8.97 -2.35 -8.83
CA PHE A 535 -9.79 -1.15 -8.81
C PHE A 535 -8.88 0.06 -8.96
N TYR A 536 -9.02 0.82 -10.04
CA TYR A 536 -8.15 1.95 -10.38
C TYR A 536 -8.89 3.29 -10.29
N ASN A 537 -8.31 4.24 -9.57
CA ASN A 537 -8.79 5.60 -9.45
C ASN A 537 -8.25 6.47 -10.58
N TYR A 538 -9.15 6.96 -11.44
CA TYR A 538 -8.82 7.90 -12.50
C TYR A 538 -8.92 9.38 -12.07
N GLY A 539 -9.30 9.65 -10.81
CA GLY A 539 -9.58 10.98 -10.28
C GLY A 539 -10.97 11.48 -10.66
N GLY A 540 -11.43 12.53 -9.96
CA GLY A 540 -12.75 13.13 -10.21
C GLY A 540 -13.93 12.19 -9.94
N ASP A 541 -13.81 11.35 -8.91
CA ASP A 541 -14.80 10.34 -8.52
C ASP A 541 -15.14 9.34 -9.66
N ASN A 542 -14.09 8.94 -10.40
CA ASN A 542 -14.14 7.96 -11.49
C ASN A 542 -13.29 6.73 -11.15
N LEU A 543 -13.95 5.58 -11.06
CA LEU A 543 -13.36 4.29 -10.73
C LEU A 543 -13.40 3.39 -11.98
N GLY A 544 -12.42 2.51 -12.15
CA GLY A 544 -12.56 1.38 -13.08
C GLY A 544 -11.99 0.08 -12.56
N GLY A 545 -12.59 -1.02 -12.99
CA GLY A 545 -12.11 -2.37 -12.70
C GLY A 545 -11.25 -2.90 -13.85
N TRP A 546 -10.08 -3.43 -13.51
CA TRP A 546 -9.18 -4.12 -14.43
C TRP A 546 -8.97 -5.56 -13.96
N GLN A 547 -9.06 -6.53 -14.86
CA GLN A 547 -8.68 -7.92 -14.56
C GLN A 547 -7.22 -8.15 -14.92
N LEU A 548 -6.50 -8.87 -14.07
CA LEU A 548 -5.21 -9.46 -14.32
C LEU A 548 -5.41 -10.98 -14.25
N PRO A 549 -5.53 -11.66 -15.41
CA PRO A 549 -5.82 -13.08 -15.44
C PRO A 549 -4.70 -13.90 -14.78
N GLY A 550 -5.08 -14.90 -13.99
CA GLY A 550 -4.19 -15.90 -13.47
C GLY A 550 -3.63 -16.78 -14.59
N THR A 551 -2.35 -17.09 -14.49
CA THR A 551 -1.64 -18.00 -15.37
C THR A 551 -0.65 -18.82 -14.54
N LEU A 552 -0.19 -19.94 -15.09
CA LEU A 552 0.85 -20.73 -14.45
C LEU A 552 2.10 -19.87 -14.22
N GLY A 553 2.40 -19.58 -12.96
CA GLY A 553 3.51 -18.75 -12.52
C GLY A 553 3.17 -17.28 -12.19
N GLY A 554 1.91 -16.83 -12.25
CA GLY A 554 1.50 -15.50 -11.77
C GLY A 554 0.36 -14.88 -12.58
N LEU A 555 0.30 -13.55 -12.69
CA LEU A 555 -0.72 -12.84 -13.49
C LEU A 555 -0.21 -12.41 -14.87
N ASP A 556 -1.12 -12.35 -15.84
CA ASP A 556 -0.90 -11.86 -17.21
C ASP A 556 -1.34 -10.39 -17.39
N ALA A 557 -1.23 -9.89 -18.63
CA ALA A 557 -1.54 -8.53 -19.01
C ALA A 557 -2.97 -8.10 -18.62
N ARG A 558 -3.03 -6.94 -17.97
CA ARG A 558 -4.27 -6.32 -17.50
C ARG A 558 -5.26 -6.01 -18.62
N ARG A 559 -6.55 -6.22 -18.35
CA ARG A 559 -7.68 -5.89 -19.23
C ARG A 559 -8.68 -4.99 -18.52
N LEU A 560 -9.05 -3.87 -19.13
CA LEU A 560 -10.11 -3.01 -18.60
C LEU A 560 -11.47 -3.70 -18.72
N LEU A 561 -12.21 -3.76 -17.63
CA LEU A 561 -13.56 -4.33 -17.59
C LEU A 561 -14.62 -3.26 -17.73
N TRP A 562 -14.55 -2.23 -16.87
CA TRP A 562 -15.53 -1.17 -16.80
C TRP A 562 -14.95 0.10 -16.18
N THR A 563 -15.66 1.20 -16.37
CA THR A 563 -15.43 2.48 -15.68
C THR A 563 -16.76 3.06 -15.23
N THR A 564 -16.84 3.65 -14.04
CA THR A 564 -18.07 4.29 -13.53
C THR A 564 -18.36 5.62 -14.21
N GLY A 565 -17.32 6.31 -14.71
CA GLY A 565 -17.40 7.69 -15.18
C GLY A 565 -17.29 8.71 -14.02
N PRO A 566 -17.08 10.01 -14.32
CA PRO A 566 -16.83 11.04 -13.31
C PRO A 566 -18.02 11.31 -12.38
N GLY A 567 -17.74 11.64 -11.12
CA GLY A 567 -18.75 12.06 -10.13
C GLY A 567 -19.65 10.94 -9.61
N LYS A 568 -19.31 9.67 -9.89
CA LYS A 568 -20.16 8.52 -9.57
C LYS A 568 -19.71 7.76 -8.34
N TRP A 569 -18.45 7.90 -7.94
CA TRP A 569 -17.87 7.05 -6.89
C TRP A 569 -16.74 7.77 -6.15
N ASN A 570 -16.89 7.99 -4.85
CA ASN A 570 -15.85 8.63 -4.03
C ASN A 570 -14.80 7.58 -3.62
N TRP A 571 -13.61 7.68 -4.21
CA TRP A 571 -12.47 6.79 -3.96
C TRP A 571 -12.01 6.75 -2.50
N THR A 572 -12.13 7.87 -1.78
CA THR A 572 -11.66 7.98 -0.39
C THR A 572 -12.61 7.35 0.63
N ALA A 573 -13.79 6.92 0.18
CA ALA A 573 -14.81 6.28 1.01
C ALA A 573 -14.87 4.74 0.81
N MET A 574 -13.91 4.19 0.04
CA MET A 574 -13.71 2.77 -0.22
C MET A 574 -12.51 2.23 0.50
#